data_AF-A0A962AIU1-F1
#
_entry.id   AF-A0A962AIU1-F1
#
_cell.length_a   1.000
_cell.length_b   1.000
_cell.length_c   1.000
_cell.angle_alpha   90.00
_cell.angle_beta   90.00
_cell.angle_gamma   90.00
#
_symmetry.space_group_name_H-M   'P 1'
#
loop_
_entity.id
_entity.type
_entity.pdbx_description
1 polymer ?
#
loop_
_entity_poly.entity_id
_entity_poly.type
_entity_poly.pdbx_seq_one_letter_code
_entity_poly.pdbx_strand_id
1 'polypeptide(L)'
;HAYYHNIEQINGGKNDMFAAMSTVGGYTMGYFDGSQMKMWKWAKDYTLADNFFMGAYGGSYLNHQYLICLCAPEFKDAPPAMRAVLDDKNKLKKKPDSPSAKDGAVKTFTAGLGGQVTPDGYSVNTTQPPYQPSGLPPADGGAMDMADPKGSERIGLPLPASKMKTIGDTLSAKGVSWVWYSGGWDAALKDGMRPRAEKRAVIYTRHDGALNFQPHHQPFNYYARFAPGAKDRAEHLKDGADFEKAIAEGTLPQVSFYKPVGLYNEHPAYTDIMKGDAHIADLVEKLSKSPQWKNMVVIVTYDENGGFWDHARRQRGPGWSDRWGPGSRIPALIISPFARRGHVDHTPYDTGSIAKLITARFGLEHLPGERKHIGDLTQALRLR
;
A
#
# COMPACT_ATOMS: atom_id res chain seq x y z
N HIS A 1 -0.14 -0.28 12.77
CA HIS A 1 -1.01 -0.88 11.73
C HIS A 1 -0.56 -2.29 11.30
N ALA A 2 -0.18 -3.19 12.21
CA ALA A 2 0.18 -4.56 11.78
C ALA A 2 -1.09 -5.41 11.54
N TYR A 3 -1.04 -6.43 10.67
CA TYR A 3 -2.18 -7.27 10.26
C TYR A 3 -3.04 -7.77 11.42
N TYR A 4 -2.47 -8.58 12.31
CA TYR A 4 -3.21 -9.12 13.46
C TYR A 4 -3.61 -8.06 14.48
N HIS A 5 -2.79 -7.01 14.64
CA HIS A 5 -3.16 -5.89 15.49
C HIS A 5 -4.43 -5.24 14.95
N ASN A 6 -4.49 -4.93 13.65
CA ASN A 6 -5.64 -4.31 13.03
C ASN A 6 -6.90 -5.19 13.08
N ILE A 7 -6.78 -6.51 12.90
CA ILE A 7 -7.88 -7.46 13.13
C ILE A 7 -8.45 -7.32 14.54
N GLU A 8 -7.58 -7.32 15.56
CA GLU A 8 -8.02 -7.19 16.94
C GLU A 8 -8.54 -5.81 17.28
N GLN A 9 -7.94 -4.73 16.74
CA GLN A 9 -8.41 -3.36 16.91
C GLN A 9 -9.85 -3.18 16.41
N ILE A 10 -10.15 -3.77 15.26
CA ILE A 10 -11.48 -3.78 14.63
C ILE A 10 -12.46 -4.67 15.41
N ASN A 11 -11.98 -5.74 16.05
CA ASN A 11 -12.74 -6.61 16.96
C ASN A 11 -14.12 -7.05 16.40
N GLY A 12 -14.12 -7.65 15.21
CA GLY A 12 -15.37 -8.08 14.55
C GLY A 12 -16.27 -6.93 14.08
N GLY A 13 -15.73 -5.72 13.94
CA GLY A 13 -16.46 -4.52 13.53
C GLY A 13 -17.08 -3.74 14.69
N LYS A 14 -16.64 -3.98 15.92
CA LYS A 14 -16.95 -3.12 17.07
C LYS A 14 -16.05 -1.88 17.12
N ASN A 15 -14.86 -1.95 16.52
CA ASN A 15 -13.86 -0.88 16.46
C ASN A 15 -13.52 -0.29 17.84
N ASP A 16 -13.49 -1.13 18.88
CA ASP A 16 -13.39 -0.74 20.29
C ASP A 16 -12.04 -1.09 20.94
N MET A 17 -11.12 -1.69 20.19
CA MET A 17 -9.84 -2.18 20.71
C MET A 17 -8.63 -1.40 20.17
N PHE A 18 -8.83 -0.27 19.49
CA PHE A 18 -7.75 0.49 18.85
C PHE A 18 -6.67 0.92 19.85
N ALA A 19 -7.04 1.56 20.96
CA ALA A 19 -6.09 1.93 22.02
C ALA A 19 -5.47 0.69 22.69
N ALA A 20 -6.26 -0.36 22.92
CA ALA A 20 -5.84 -1.55 23.64
C ALA A 20 -4.89 -2.47 22.86
N MET A 21 -4.96 -2.42 21.52
CA MET A 21 -4.15 -3.26 20.63
C MET A 21 -3.19 -2.42 19.77
N SER A 22 -2.95 -1.17 20.17
CA SER A 22 -2.00 -0.26 19.53
C SER A 22 -0.59 -0.37 20.13
N THR A 23 0.42 -0.24 19.29
CA THR A 23 1.83 -0.12 19.71
C THR A 23 2.20 1.31 20.13
N VAL A 24 1.27 2.26 20.05
CA VAL A 24 1.43 3.66 20.45
C VAL A 24 0.35 4.11 21.46
N GLY A 25 -0.40 3.17 22.03
CA GLY A 25 -1.47 3.47 22.98
C GLY A 25 -2.52 4.43 22.44
N GLY A 26 -2.89 5.43 23.24
CA GLY A 26 -3.97 6.39 22.96
C GLY A 26 -3.77 7.29 21.74
N TYR A 27 -2.55 7.43 21.20
CA TYR A 27 -2.28 8.24 19.99
C TYR A 27 -3.12 7.79 18.78
N THR A 28 -3.51 6.52 18.73
CA THR A 28 -4.41 5.95 17.70
C THR A 28 -5.78 6.64 17.65
N MET A 29 -6.22 7.29 18.74
CA MET A 29 -7.52 7.98 18.81
C MET A 29 -7.46 9.42 18.31
N GLY A 30 -6.29 9.90 17.86
CA GLY A 30 -6.15 11.23 17.29
C GLY A 30 -6.87 11.39 15.96
N TYR A 31 -7.24 12.62 15.62
CA TYR A 31 -7.78 13.00 14.32
C TYR A 31 -7.15 14.33 13.87
N PHE A 32 -7.23 14.60 12.57
CA PHE A 32 -6.79 15.85 11.98
C PHE A 32 -7.99 16.62 11.45
N ASP A 33 -7.98 17.95 11.64
CA ASP A 33 -8.88 18.83 10.89
C ASP A 33 -8.29 19.08 9.51
N GLY A 34 -8.92 18.50 8.49
CA GLY A 34 -8.55 18.67 7.09
C GLY A 34 -9.06 19.97 6.44
N SER A 35 -9.76 20.85 7.16
CA SER A 35 -10.42 22.03 6.58
C SER A 35 -9.47 22.97 5.83
N GLN A 36 -8.19 23.00 6.20
CA GLN A 36 -7.14 23.80 5.57
C GLN A 36 -6.29 23.04 4.53
N MET A 37 -6.51 21.74 4.38
CA MET A 37 -5.79 20.91 3.41
C MET A 37 -6.22 21.26 1.98
N LYS A 38 -5.27 21.25 1.04
CA LYS A 38 -5.54 21.55 -0.37
C LYS A 38 -6.42 20.49 -1.00
N MET A 39 -6.25 19.22 -0.66
CA MET A 39 -7.10 18.13 -1.15
C MET A 39 -8.56 18.25 -0.69
N TRP A 40 -8.82 18.94 0.42
CA TRP A 40 -10.19 19.23 0.86
C TRP A 40 -10.96 20.07 -0.17
N LYS A 41 -10.28 20.97 -0.90
CA LYS A 41 -10.91 21.75 -1.98
C LYS A 41 -11.33 20.84 -3.14
N TRP A 42 -10.47 19.89 -3.53
CA TRP A 42 -10.78 18.89 -4.54
C TRP A 42 -11.96 17.99 -4.12
N ALA A 43 -12.04 17.63 -2.83
CA ALA A 43 -13.17 16.87 -2.28
C ALA A 43 -14.51 17.60 -2.41
N LYS A 44 -14.53 18.92 -2.19
CA LYS A 44 -15.74 19.75 -2.36
C LYS A 44 -16.21 19.82 -3.81
N ASP A 45 -15.27 19.78 -4.75
CA ASP A 45 -15.56 19.97 -6.17
C ASP A 45 -15.93 18.67 -6.88
N TYR A 46 -15.38 17.53 -6.44
CA TYR A 46 -15.51 16.23 -7.10
C TYR A 46 -16.23 15.21 -6.20
N THR A 47 -15.91 13.92 -6.33
CA THR A 47 -16.53 12.87 -5.53
C THR A 47 -15.60 12.40 -4.41
N LEU A 48 -16.10 12.43 -3.17
CA LEU A 48 -15.51 11.79 -2.01
C LEU A 48 -16.23 10.45 -1.76
N ALA A 49 -15.50 9.33 -1.79
CA ALA A 49 -16.07 8.04 -1.39
C ALA A 49 -15.84 7.84 0.11
N ASP A 50 -16.91 7.95 0.91
CA ASP A 50 -16.84 7.87 2.38
C ASP A 50 -17.08 6.46 2.93
N ASN A 51 -17.22 5.48 2.05
CA ASN A 51 -17.41 4.07 2.37
C ASN A 51 -16.35 3.19 1.67
N PHE A 52 -15.12 3.72 1.58
CA PHE A 52 -13.96 3.07 0.95
C PHE A 52 -13.00 2.50 2.01
N PHE A 53 -12.78 1.19 2.01
CA PHE A 53 -11.93 0.50 2.98
C PHE A 53 -10.58 0.08 2.39
N MET A 54 -9.57 -0.04 3.22
CA MET A 54 -8.33 -0.67 2.78
C MET A 54 -8.58 -2.15 2.46
N GLY A 55 -8.04 -2.64 1.34
CA GLY A 55 -8.35 -3.95 0.78
C GLY A 55 -7.99 -5.12 1.71
N ALA A 56 -6.95 -4.95 2.53
CA ALA A 56 -6.50 -5.92 3.52
C ALA A 56 -6.28 -5.28 4.90
N TYR A 57 -6.41 -6.06 5.97
CA TYR A 57 -5.97 -5.67 7.31
C TYR A 57 -4.46 -5.38 7.30
N GLY A 58 -4.00 -4.55 8.23
CA GLY A 58 -2.58 -4.32 8.45
C GLY A 58 -2.02 -3.17 7.63
N GLY A 59 -0.72 -3.27 7.33
CA GLY A 59 0.09 -2.12 6.94
C GLY A 59 0.30 -1.99 5.44
N SER A 60 1.20 -1.07 5.08
CA SER A 60 1.47 -0.68 3.70
C SER A 60 1.84 -1.85 2.79
N TYR A 61 2.72 -2.74 3.26
CA TYR A 61 3.19 -3.87 2.48
C TYR A 61 2.04 -4.72 1.92
N LEU A 62 1.16 -5.23 2.79
CA LEU A 62 0.09 -6.12 2.35
C LEU A 62 -0.93 -5.37 1.49
N ASN A 63 -1.26 -4.12 1.80
CA ASN A 63 -2.21 -3.35 1.00
C ASN A 63 -1.68 -2.99 -0.39
N HIS A 64 -0.38 -2.73 -0.54
CA HIS A 64 0.23 -2.56 -1.88
C HIS A 64 0.23 -3.89 -2.67
N GLN A 65 0.46 -5.02 -2.00
CA GLN A 65 0.36 -6.34 -2.65
C GLN A 65 -1.09 -6.64 -3.08
N TYR A 66 -2.04 -6.39 -2.17
CA TYR A 66 -3.46 -6.57 -2.43
C TYR A 66 -3.94 -5.68 -3.58
N LEU A 67 -3.49 -4.43 -3.68
CA LEU A 67 -3.83 -3.52 -4.78
C LEU A 67 -3.54 -4.15 -6.16
N ILE A 68 -2.44 -4.90 -6.30
CA ILE A 68 -2.01 -5.42 -7.59
C ILE A 68 -2.41 -6.88 -7.85
N CYS A 69 -2.75 -7.67 -6.84
CA CYS A 69 -3.10 -9.10 -7.03
C CYS A 69 -4.43 -9.53 -6.40
N LEU A 70 -5.06 -8.68 -5.58
CA LEU A 70 -6.21 -9.02 -4.72
C LEU A 70 -5.92 -10.23 -3.82
N CYS A 71 -4.68 -10.39 -3.40
CA CYS A 71 -4.17 -11.59 -2.74
C CYS A 71 -3.16 -11.24 -1.65
N ALA A 72 -2.79 -12.24 -0.84
CA ALA A 72 -1.68 -12.14 0.11
C ALA A 72 -0.48 -12.95 -0.42
N PRO A 73 0.76 -12.43 -0.37
CA PRO A 73 1.95 -13.17 -0.79
C PRO A 73 2.19 -14.44 0.03
N GLU A 74 2.61 -15.51 -0.64
CA GLU A 74 2.96 -16.77 0.03
C GLU A 74 4.41 -16.76 0.50
N PHE A 75 4.63 -17.26 1.72
CA PHE A 75 5.95 -17.50 2.28
C PHE A 75 5.96 -18.80 3.10
N LYS A 76 5.70 -19.92 2.42
CA LYS A 76 5.51 -21.23 3.05
C LYS A 76 6.73 -21.70 3.84
N ASP A 77 7.94 -21.36 3.38
CA ASP A 77 9.19 -21.76 4.02
C ASP A 77 9.74 -20.73 5.02
N ALA A 78 8.94 -19.73 5.41
CA ALA A 78 9.37 -18.75 6.40
C ALA A 78 9.72 -19.45 7.74
N PRO A 79 10.87 -19.13 8.37
CA PRO A 79 11.27 -19.76 9.61
C PRO A 79 10.29 -19.45 10.74
N PRO A 80 10.19 -20.30 11.78
CA PRO A 80 9.30 -20.07 12.92
C PRO A 80 9.44 -18.69 13.56
N ALA A 81 10.66 -18.13 13.60
CA ALA A 81 10.94 -16.80 14.15
C ALA A 81 10.27 -15.65 13.38
N MET A 82 9.85 -15.84 12.12
CA MET A 82 9.11 -14.84 11.34
C MET A 82 7.59 -14.97 11.47
N ARG A 83 7.10 -16.06 12.07
CA ARG A 83 5.68 -16.39 12.11
C ARG A 83 4.99 -15.80 13.33
N ALA A 84 3.79 -15.28 13.11
CA ALA A 84 2.91 -14.77 14.14
C ALA A 84 2.62 -15.83 15.20
N VAL A 85 2.70 -15.41 16.45
CA VAL A 85 2.43 -16.25 17.62
C VAL A 85 1.03 -15.90 18.12
N LEU A 86 0.10 -16.82 17.90
CA LEU A 86 -1.30 -16.69 18.28
C LEU A 86 -1.62 -17.54 19.51
N ASP A 87 -2.67 -17.15 20.24
CA ASP A 87 -3.26 -17.96 21.31
C ASP A 87 -4.27 -19.00 20.76
N ASP A 88 -4.86 -19.78 21.66
CA ASP A 88 -5.87 -20.80 21.37
C ASP A 88 -7.16 -20.26 20.71
N LYS A 89 -7.36 -18.94 20.76
CA LYS A 89 -8.48 -18.22 20.17
C LYS A 89 -8.09 -17.49 18.88
N ASN A 90 -6.92 -17.79 18.32
CA ASN A 90 -6.35 -17.14 17.14
C ASN A 90 -6.15 -15.61 17.30
N LYS A 91 -5.95 -15.13 18.53
CA LYS A 91 -5.57 -13.73 18.81
C LYS A 91 -4.08 -13.61 19.05
N LEU A 92 -3.54 -12.40 18.96
CA LEU A 92 -2.13 -12.14 19.27
C LEU A 92 -1.80 -12.57 20.69
N LYS A 93 -0.79 -13.43 20.81
CA LYS A 93 -0.25 -13.79 22.11
C LYS A 93 0.46 -12.57 22.72
N LYS A 94 -0.11 -12.05 23.80
CA LYS A 94 0.47 -10.95 24.58
C LYS A 94 1.61 -11.48 25.48
N LYS A 95 2.62 -10.65 25.70
CA LYS A 95 3.67 -10.95 26.68
C LYS A 95 3.10 -10.81 28.11
N PRO A 96 3.59 -11.60 29.09
CA PRO A 96 3.12 -11.50 30.48
C PRO A 96 3.26 -10.11 31.08
N ASP A 97 4.27 -9.34 30.66
CA ASP A 97 4.55 -7.96 31.09
C ASP A 97 3.89 -6.90 30.19
N SER A 98 2.92 -7.28 29.35
CA SER A 98 2.18 -6.33 28.53
C SER A 98 1.33 -5.42 29.43
N PRO A 99 1.48 -4.10 29.32
CA PRO A 99 0.70 -3.16 30.13
C PRO A 99 -0.77 -3.16 29.72
N SER A 100 -1.61 -2.58 30.56
CA SER A 100 -2.95 -2.16 30.15
C SER A 100 -2.86 -1.00 29.15
N ALA A 101 -3.92 -0.78 28.37
CA ALA A 101 -3.99 0.31 27.40
C ALA A 101 -3.78 1.71 28.01
N LYS A 102 -4.11 1.85 29.31
CA LYS A 102 -3.92 3.09 30.08
C LYS A 102 -2.46 3.34 30.42
N ASP A 103 -1.69 2.27 30.67
CA ASP A 103 -0.34 2.36 31.21
C ASP A 103 0.74 2.29 30.10
N GLY A 104 0.41 1.72 28.95
CA GLY A 104 1.32 1.70 27.82
C GLY A 104 0.84 0.91 26.60
N ALA A 105 1.70 0.86 25.59
CA ALA A 105 1.46 0.10 24.37
C ALA A 105 1.45 -1.41 24.64
N VAL A 106 0.58 -2.15 23.93
CA VAL A 106 0.52 -3.61 24.02
C VAL A 106 1.86 -4.22 23.63
N LYS A 107 2.33 -5.20 24.40
CA LYS A 107 3.51 -5.99 24.07
C LYS A 107 3.07 -7.38 23.62
N THR A 108 3.41 -7.75 22.39
CA THR A 108 3.08 -9.06 21.82
C THR A 108 4.33 -9.82 21.40
N PHE A 109 4.23 -11.14 21.26
CA PHE A 109 5.29 -11.95 20.65
C PHE A 109 5.35 -11.81 19.12
N THR A 110 4.35 -11.16 18.52
CA THR A 110 4.19 -11.00 17.07
C THR A 110 4.74 -9.65 16.56
N ALA A 111 5.30 -8.80 17.43
CA ALA A 111 5.91 -7.54 16.98
C ALA A 111 7.31 -7.77 16.38
N GLY A 112 7.69 -6.98 15.37
CA GLY A 112 9.01 -7.07 14.74
C GLY A 112 9.23 -8.40 14.01
N LEU A 113 10.41 -9.01 14.21
CA LEU A 113 10.70 -10.37 13.73
C LEU A 113 9.83 -11.36 14.52
N GLY A 114 8.80 -11.89 13.87
CA GLY A 114 7.73 -12.68 14.49
C GLY A 114 6.33 -12.22 14.08
N GLY A 115 6.23 -11.14 13.30
CA GLY A 115 4.95 -10.64 12.78
C GLY A 115 4.78 -10.74 11.28
N GLN A 116 5.85 -11.02 10.54
CA GLN A 116 5.84 -10.93 9.09
C GLN A 116 4.88 -11.91 8.43
N VAL A 117 4.83 -13.14 8.95
CA VAL A 117 4.17 -14.27 8.27
C VAL A 117 3.09 -14.88 9.17
N THR A 118 1.95 -15.27 8.60
CA THR A 118 0.92 -16.02 9.32
C THR A 118 1.42 -17.44 9.68
N PRO A 119 0.81 -18.12 10.67
CA PRO A 119 1.19 -19.49 11.01
C PRO A 119 1.17 -20.44 9.81
N ASP A 120 0.24 -20.25 8.88
CA ASP A 120 0.05 -21.04 7.66
C ASP A 120 0.82 -20.53 6.42
N GLY A 121 1.74 -19.58 6.59
CA GLY A 121 2.73 -19.23 5.58
C GLY A 121 2.31 -18.18 4.56
N TYR A 122 1.62 -17.12 4.98
CA TYR A 122 1.35 -15.93 4.15
C TYR A 122 2.04 -14.71 4.73
N SER A 123 2.75 -13.95 3.90
CA SER A 123 3.40 -12.71 4.32
C SER A 123 2.37 -11.58 4.41
N VAL A 124 2.13 -11.09 5.62
CA VAL A 124 1.04 -10.15 5.95
C VAL A 124 1.53 -8.85 6.59
N ASN A 125 2.80 -8.78 6.99
CA ASN A 125 3.44 -7.55 7.44
C ASN A 125 4.77 -7.34 6.70
N THR A 126 5.34 -6.14 6.85
CA THR A 126 6.52 -5.68 6.10
C THR A 126 7.60 -6.74 5.98
N THR A 127 7.72 -7.29 4.78
CA THR A 127 8.78 -8.19 4.32
C THR A 127 9.45 -7.52 3.13
N GLN A 128 10.73 -7.77 2.89
CA GLN A 128 11.49 -7.08 1.85
C GLN A 128 11.48 -7.85 0.52
N PRO A 129 11.61 -7.15 -0.63
CA PRO A 129 11.66 -7.82 -1.92
C PRO A 129 12.98 -8.60 -2.08
N PRO A 130 13.00 -9.63 -2.95
CA PRO A 130 14.21 -10.40 -3.25
C PRO A 130 15.21 -9.63 -4.13
N TYR A 131 14.80 -8.50 -4.71
CA TYR A 131 15.58 -7.69 -5.63
C TYR A 131 15.79 -6.27 -5.07
N GLN A 132 16.93 -5.64 -5.37
CA GLN A 132 17.10 -4.21 -5.09
C GLN A 132 16.10 -3.38 -5.93
N PRO A 133 15.59 -2.23 -5.44
CA PRO A 133 15.81 -1.69 -4.10
C PRO A 133 15.11 -2.57 -3.06
N SER A 134 15.85 -2.94 -2.01
CA SER A 134 15.37 -3.76 -0.91
C SER A 134 15.89 -3.20 0.40
N GLY A 135 15.16 -3.36 1.50
CA GLY A 135 15.65 -3.03 2.85
C GLY A 135 16.83 -3.88 3.30
N LEU A 136 17.06 -5.00 2.62
CA LEU A 136 18.24 -5.84 2.80
C LEU A 136 19.33 -5.40 1.82
N PRO A 137 20.59 -5.21 2.26
CA PRO A 137 21.70 -4.98 1.33
C PRO A 137 21.99 -6.24 0.50
N PRO A 138 22.78 -6.13 -0.57
CA PRO A 138 23.36 -7.30 -1.23
C PRO A 138 24.21 -8.13 -0.27
N ALA A 139 24.32 -9.43 -0.54
CA ALA A 139 25.24 -10.30 0.19
C ALA A 139 26.70 -9.98 -0.15
N ASP A 140 27.62 -10.20 0.79
CA ASP A 140 29.05 -10.02 0.53
C ASP A 140 29.52 -10.99 -0.58
N GLY A 141 30.07 -10.46 -1.67
CA GLY A 141 30.43 -11.23 -2.86
C GLY A 141 29.25 -11.74 -3.70
N GLY A 142 28.02 -11.35 -3.38
CA GLY A 142 26.81 -11.68 -4.14
C GLY A 142 26.51 -10.69 -5.27
N ALA A 143 25.45 -10.96 -6.03
CA ALA A 143 24.96 -10.05 -7.06
C ALA A 143 24.39 -8.77 -6.43
N MET A 144 24.83 -7.61 -6.93
CA MET A 144 24.50 -6.29 -6.33
C MET A 144 23.04 -5.89 -6.51
N ASP A 145 22.34 -6.48 -7.46
CA ASP A 145 20.92 -6.25 -7.75
C ASP A 145 19.99 -7.17 -6.94
N MET A 146 20.54 -8.06 -6.11
CA MET A 146 19.80 -8.98 -5.25
C MET A 146 19.79 -8.49 -3.79
N ALA A 147 18.73 -8.86 -3.07
CA ALA A 147 18.73 -8.79 -1.60
C ALA A 147 19.52 -9.97 -1.02
N ASP A 148 20.23 -9.77 0.10
CA ASP A 148 20.88 -10.88 0.81
C ASP A 148 19.84 -11.94 1.20
N PRO A 149 19.91 -13.16 0.64
CA PRO A 149 18.94 -14.21 0.93
C PRO A 149 19.00 -14.71 2.36
N LYS A 150 20.10 -14.43 3.10
CA LYS A 150 20.22 -14.73 4.52
C LYS A 150 19.46 -13.75 5.41
N GLY A 151 19.01 -12.62 4.85
CA GLY A 151 18.23 -11.62 5.58
C GLY A 151 19.02 -10.91 6.68
N SER A 152 18.32 -10.52 7.74
CA SER A 152 18.94 -10.02 8.99
C SER A 152 18.04 -10.31 10.19
N GLU A 153 18.61 -10.26 11.40
CA GLU A 153 17.86 -10.46 12.66
C GLU A 153 16.72 -9.44 12.86
N ARG A 154 16.82 -8.25 12.22
CA ARG A 154 15.79 -7.21 12.35
C ARG A 154 14.68 -7.35 11.31
N ILE A 155 15.02 -7.75 10.10
CA ILE A 155 14.10 -7.71 8.94
C ILE A 155 13.52 -9.10 8.65
N GLY A 156 14.27 -10.16 8.97
CA GLY A 156 13.99 -11.52 8.51
C GLY A 156 14.53 -11.77 7.10
N LEU A 157 14.08 -12.87 6.51
CA LEU A 157 14.41 -13.25 5.14
C LEU A 157 13.63 -12.37 4.12
N PRO A 158 14.18 -12.12 2.92
CA PRO A 158 13.38 -11.53 1.85
C PRO A 158 12.26 -12.49 1.43
N LEU A 159 11.17 -11.94 0.90
CA LEU A 159 10.13 -12.77 0.30
C LEU A 159 10.69 -13.45 -0.97
N PRO A 160 10.48 -14.75 -1.17
CA PRO A 160 10.76 -15.40 -2.45
C PRO A 160 10.03 -14.72 -3.60
N ALA A 161 10.64 -14.71 -4.79
CA ALA A 161 10.04 -14.09 -5.95
C ALA A 161 8.72 -14.78 -6.34
N SER A 162 7.62 -14.02 -6.25
CA SER A 162 6.27 -14.51 -6.52
C SER A 162 6.07 -14.75 -8.02
N LYS A 163 5.25 -15.76 -8.33
CA LYS A 163 4.71 -16.04 -9.67
C LYS A 163 3.19 -15.88 -9.74
N MET A 164 2.57 -15.37 -8.67
CA MET A 164 1.14 -15.12 -8.64
C MET A 164 0.78 -14.07 -9.70
N LYS A 165 -0.44 -14.18 -10.23
CA LYS A 165 -0.96 -13.25 -11.23
C LYS A 165 -1.28 -11.90 -10.59
N THR A 166 -0.98 -10.84 -11.32
CA THR A 166 -1.24 -9.44 -10.96
C THR A 166 -2.08 -8.74 -12.03
N ILE A 167 -2.61 -7.57 -11.71
CA ILE A 167 -3.28 -6.68 -12.67
C ILE A 167 -2.33 -6.30 -13.82
N GLY A 168 -1.03 -6.21 -13.57
CA GLY A 168 -0.02 -5.98 -14.61
C GLY A 168 0.06 -7.11 -15.63
N ASP A 169 -0.20 -8.35 -15.22
CA ASP A 169 -0.27 -9.50 -16.14
C ASP A 169 -1.50 -9.41 -17.04
N THR A 170 -2.65 -9.08 -16.45
CA THR A 170 -3.91 -8.97 -17.20
C THR A 170 -3.91 -7.75 -18.14
N LEU A 171 -3.26 -6.65 -17.75
CA LEU A 171 -3.07 -5.46 -18.59
C LEU A 171 -2.17 -5.78 -19.78
N SER A 172 -0.99 -6.34 -19.55
CA SER A 172 -0.06 -6.70 -20.61
C SER A 172 -0.65 -7.75 -21.56
N ALA A 173 -1.39 -8.74 -21.05
CA ALA A 173 -2.08 -9.73 -21.88
C ALA A 173 -3.12 -9.11 -22.83
N LYS A 174 -3.67 -7.94 -22.49
CA LYS A 174 -4.61 -7.18 -23.33
C LYS A 174 -3.96 -6.06 -24.14
N GLY A 175 -2.63 -5.91 -24.08
CA GLY A 175 -1.91 -4.84 -24.75
C GLY A 175 -2.25 -3.44 -24.22
N VAL A 176 -2.77 -3.35 -23.00
CA VAL A 176 -3.06 -2.07 -22.34
C VAL A 176 -1.76 -1.51 -21.80
N SER A 177 -1.39 -0.29 -22.19
CA SER A 177 -0.16 0.33 -21.70
C SER A 177 -0.29 0.69 -20.22
N TRP A 178 0.72 0.35 -19.42
CA TRP A 178 0.70 0.63 -17.99
C TRP A 178 2.10 0.82 -17.40
N VAL A 179 2.18 1.62 -16.34
CA VAL A 179 3.42 1.87 -15.59
C VAL A 179 3.10 2.08 -14.11
N TRP A 180 3.96 1.58 -13.23
CA TRP A 180 4.05 2.00 -11.84
C TRP A 180 5.24 2.95 -11.65
N TYR A 181 4.92 4.17 -11.23
CA TYR A 181 5.87 5.22 -10.90
C TYR A 181 6.08 5.29 -9.39
N SER A 182 7.33 5.21 -8.96
CA SER A 182 7.71 5.40 -7.56
C SER A 182 8.61 6.62 -7.43
N GLY A 183 8.26 7.57 -6.57
CA GLY A 183 9.14 8.71 -6.30
C GLY A 183 10.49 8.27 -5.75
N GLY A 184 11.58 8.65 -6.40
CA GLY A 184 12.95 8.31 -6.00
C GLY A 184 13.36 6.86 -6.30
N TRP A 185 12.68 6.18 -7.22
CA TRP A 185 13.02 4.83 -7.71
C TRP A 185 14.46 4.73 -8.19
N ASP A 186 14.89 5.64 -9.06
CA ASP A 186 16.23 5.58 -9.68
C ASP A 186 17.33 5.83 -8.65
N ALA A 187 17.09 6.74 -7.71
CA ALA A 187 17.98 6.99 -6.59
C ALA A 187 18.07 5.76 -5.68
N ALA A 188 16.93 5.11 -5.41
CA ALA A 188 16.87 3.90 -4.59
C ALA A 188 17.53 2.69 -5.26
N LEU A 189 17.44 2.55 -6.59
CA LEU A 189 18.17 1.52 -7.33
C LEU A 189 19.68 1.65 -7.10
N LYS A 190 20.20 2.87 -7.30
CA LYS A 190 21.63 3.16 -7.11
C LYS A 190 22.08 2.96 -5.65
N ASP A 191 21.25 3.36 -4.69
CA ASP A 191 21.54 3.19 -3.26
C ASP A 191 21.45 1.72 -2.80
N GLY A 192 20.51 0.96 -3.36
CA GLY A 192 20.30 -0.46 -3.05
C GLY A 192 21.43 -1.36 -3.55
N MET A 193 22.05 -1.00 -4.67
CA MET A 193 23.16 -1.76 -5.28
C MET A 193 24.54 -1.42 -4.70
N ARG A 194 24.60 -0.72 -3.57
CA ARG A 194 25.87 -0.44 -2.87
C ARG A 194 26.33 -1.63 -2.02
N PRO A 195 27.65 -1.81 -1.82
CA PRO A 195 28.18 -2.78 -0.87
C PRO A 195 27.57 -2.63 0.52
N ARG A 196 27.39 -3.75 1.24
CA ARG A 196 26.82 -3.77 2.60
C ARG A 196 27.54 -2.84 3.59
N ALA A 197 28.86 -2.69 3.44
CA ALA A 197 29.67 -1.84 4.31
C ALA A 197 29.41 -0.34 4.12
N GLU A 198 28.84 0.06 2.98
CA GLU A 198 28.54 1.46 2.70
C GLU A 198 27.21 1.88 3.32
N LYS A 199 27.22 3.05 3.96
CA LYS A 199 26.02 3.63 4.54
C LYS A 199 25.07 4.09 3.43
N ARG A 200 23.81 3.66 3.53
CA ARG A 200 22.72 4.09 2.63
C ARG A 200 22.32 5.54 2.84
N ALA A 201 21.94 6.20 1.76
CA ALA A 201 21.50 7.60 1.75
C ALA A 201 20.03 7.77 1.35
N VAL A 202 19.39 6.75 0.75
CA VAL A 202 18.06 6.86 0.15
C VAL A 202 17.07 5.90 0.79
N ILE A 203 17.37 4.60 0.82
CA ILE A 203 16.44 3.57 1.30
C ILE A 203 16.38 3.60 2.83
N TYR A 204 15.18 3.78 3.39
CA TYR A 204 14.94 3.87 4.84
C TYR A 204 15.77 4.93 5.58
N THR A 205 16.32 5.91 4.87
CA THR A 205 17.13 6.98 5.46
C THR A 205 16.24 8.12 5.96
N ARG A 206 16.37 8.47 7.24
CA ARG A 206 15.57 9.49 7.91
C ARG A 206 16.46 10.64 8.38
N HIS A 207 16.49 11.70 7.61
CA HIS A 207 16.94 13.03 8.02
C HIS A 207 16.10 14.07 7.28
N ASP A 208 16.22 15.34 7.66
CA ASP A 208 15.45 16.40 6.98
C ASP A 208 15.80 16.44 5.48
N GLY A 209 14.77 16.51 4.63
CA GLY A 209 14.90 16.45 3.17
C GLY A 209 15.29 15.09 2.57
N ALA A 210 15.47 14.02 3.37
CA ALA A 210 15.78 12.70 2.82
C ALA A 210 14.62 12.15 1.98
N LEU A 211 14.94 11.51 0.85
CA LEU A 211 13.93 10.83 0.03
C LEU A 211 13.21 9.72 0.83
N ASN A 212 13.94 8.99 1.68
CA ASN A 212 13.40 7.90 2.51
C ASN A 212 12.58 6.91 1.67
N PHE A 213 13.19 6.36 0.62
CA PHE A 213 12.51 5.40 -0.25
C PHE A 213 12.14 4.14 0.53
N GLN A 214 10.91 3.67 0.32
CA GLN A 214 10.32 2.54 1.03
C GLN A 214 10.14 1.33 0.08
N PRO A 215 11.11 0.40 -0.01
CA PRO A 215 11.04 -0.75 -0.93
C PRO A 215 9.75 -1.56 -0.86
N HIS A 216 9.23 -1.74 0.35
CA HIS A 216 7.96 -2.44 0.58
C HIS A 216 6.69 -1.76 0.04
N HIS A 217 6.79 -0.55 -0.52
CA HIS A 217 5.68 0.14 -1.20
C HIS A 217 5.74 -0.03 -2.73
N GLN A 218 6.74 -0.75 -3.27
CA GLN A 218 6.79 -1.10 -4.68
C GLN A 218 6.44 -2.59 -4.84
N PRO A 219 5.14 -2.93 -5.00
CA PRO A 219 4.70 -4.32 -4.91
C PRO A 219 5.15 -5.19 -6.09
N PHE A 220 5.38 -4.61 -7.28
CA PHE A 220 5.84 -5.37 -8.44
C PHE A 220 7.29 -5.88 -8.30
N ASN A 221 8.11 -5.23 -7.45
CA ASN A 221 9.51 -5.67 -7.20
C ASN A 221 9.60 -7.00 -6.41
N TYR A 222 8.47 -7.63 -6.10
CA TYR A 222 8.39 -8.93 -5.44
C TYR A 222 8.16 -10.10 -6.40
N TYR A 223 7.93 -9.84 -7.69
CA TYR A 223 7.51 -10.84 -8.66
C TYR A 223 8.64 -11.20 -9.60
N ALA A 224 8.76 -12.49 -9.95
CA ALA A 224 9.81 -13.02 -10.82
C ALA A 224 9.83 -12.34 -12.20
N ARG A 225 8.66 -11.90 -12.69
CA ARG A 225 8.48 -11.13 -13.93
C ARG A 225 9.30 -9.84 -13.97
N PHE A 226 9.59 -9.23 -12.82
CA PHE A 226 10.32 -7.97 -12.71
C PHE A 226 11.72 -8.15 -12.09
N ALA A 227 12.30 -9.35 -12.22
CA ALA A 227 13.69 -9.58 -11.84
C ALA A 227 14.64 -8.58 -12.55
N PRO A 228 15.79 -8.23 -11.93
CA PRO A 228 16.80 -7.41 -12.58
C PRO A 228 17.16 -7.91 -13.99
N GLY A 229 17.29 -6.99 -14.94
CA GLY A 229 17.53 -7.31 -16.36
C GLY A 229 16.29 -7.72 -17.17
N ALA A 230 15.15 -8.00 -16.53
CA ALA A 230 13.91 -8.30 -17.25
C ALA A 230 13.38 -7.07 -18.00
N LYS A 231 12.90 -7.27 -19.23
CA LYS A 231 12.31 -6.21 -20.06
C LYS A 231 11.17 -5.49 -19.33
N ASP A 232 10.27 -6.26 -18.72
CA ASP A 232 9.07 -5.74 -18.05
C ASP A 232 9.42 -4.87 -16.83
N ARG A 233 10.54 -5.14 -16.16
CA ARG A 233 11.06 -4.26 -15.11
C ARG A 233 11.40 -2.88 -15.66
N ALA A 234 12.14 -2.84 -16.77
CA ALA A 234 12.55 -1.60 -17.40
C ALA A 234 11.36 -0.85 -18.04
N GLU A 235 10.35 -1.57 -18.54
CA GLU A 235 9.18 -0.99 -19.19
C GLU A 235 8.19 -0.40 -18.17
N HIS A 236 7.94 -1.11 -17.05
CA HIS A 236 6.82 -0.80 -16.17
C HIS A 236 7.19 -0.22 -14.80
N LEU A 237 8.44 -0.31 -14.34
CA LEU A 237 8.86 0.26 -13.04
C LEU A 237 9.72 1.50 -13.28
N LYS A 238 9.13 2.68 -13.07
CA LYS A 238 9.70 3.98 -13.45
C LYS A 238 9.80 4.93 -12.27
N ASP A 239 10.58 6.00 -12.44
CA ASP A 239 10.75 7.03 -11.41
C ASP A 239 9.59 8.03 -11.42
N GLY A 240 9.29 8.62 -10.27
CA GLY A 240 8.32 9.72 -10.16
C GLY A 240 8.63 10.92 -11.07
N ALA A 241 9.90 11.18 -11.38
CA ALA A 241 10.27 12.21 -12.35
C ALA A 241 9.74 11.90 -13.77
N ASP A 242 9.72 10.63 -14.16
CA ASP A 242 9.14 10.20 -15.45
C ASP A 242 7.62 10.41 -15.47
N PHE A 243 6.96 10.25 -14.32
CA PHE A 243 5.52 10.52 -14.19
C PHE A 243 5.21 12.00 -14.45
N GLU A 244 5.92 12.91 -13.78
CA GLU A 244 5.72 14.35 -13.94
C GLU A 244 6.01 14.81 -15.38
N LYS A 245 7.07 14.26 -15.99
CA LYS A 245 7.37 14.50 -17.40
C LYS A 245 6.23 14.02 -18.31
N ALA A 246 5.72 12.80 -18.10
CA ALA A 246 4.64 12.23 -18.88
C ALA A 246 3.32 13.01 -18.73
N ILE A 247 3.06 13.59 -17.54
CA ILE A 247 1.92 14.51 -17.32
C ILE A 247 2.07 15.74 -18.21
N ALA A 248 3.23 16.39 -18.20
CA ALA A 248 3.49 17.62 -18.95
C ALA A 248 3.41 17.39 -20.47
N GLU A 249 3.91 16.25 -20.94
CA GLU A 249 3.93 15.89 -22.36
C GLU A 249 2.60 15.29 -22.85
N GLY A 250 1.69 14.90 -21.95
CA GLY A 250 0.44 14.21 -22.31
C GLY A 250 0.68 12.81 -22.86
N THR A 251 1.68 12.11 -22.31
CA THR A 251 2.14 10.79 -22.76
C THR A 251 1.95 9.71 -21.70
N LEU A 252 1.11 9.94 -20.69
CA LEU A 252 0.80 8.93 -19.68
C LEU A 252 0.21 7.67 -20.33
N PRO A 253 0.59 6.47 -19.86
CA PRO A 253 -0.01 5.22 -20.31
C PRO A 253 -1.48 5.14 -19.89
N GLN A 254 -2.21 4.20 -20.47
CA GLN A 254 -3.64 4.01 -20.19
C GLN A 254 -3.94 3.74 -18.71
N VAL A 255 -3.01 3.08 -18.01
CA VAL A 255 -3.07 2.88 -16.56
C VAL A 255 -1.76 3.31 -15.91
N SER A 256 -1.82 4.34 -15.06
CA SER A 256 -0.67 4.83 -14.30
C SER A 256 -0.90 4.66 -12.81
N PHE A 257 0.01 3.98 -12.12
CA PHE A 257 0.06 3.97 -10.66
C PHE A 257 1.17 4.91 -10.21
N TYR A 258 0.93 5.71 -9.18
CA TYR A 258 1.95 6.60 -8.62
C TYR A 258 2.00 6.47 -7.11
N LYS A 259 3.21 6.25 -6.57
CA LYS A 259 3.48 6.28 -5.13
C LYS A 259 4.48 7.39 -4.81
N PRO A 260 4.09 8.41 -4.02
CA PRO A 260 5.02 9.43 -3.57
C PRO A 260 6.21 8.84 -2.80
N VAL A 261 7.36 9.51 -2.94
CA VAL A 261 8.56 9.22 -2.15
C VAL A 261 8.29 9.41 -0.65
N GLY A 262 9.15 8.86 0.22
CA GLY A 262 8.93 8.86 1.68
C GLY A 262 8.68 10.23 2.27
N LEU A 263 9.31 11.27 1.73
CA LEU A 263 9.12 12.66 2.18
C LEU A 263 7.68 13.18 1.98
N TYR A 264 6.91 12.64 1.05
CA TYR A 264 5.59 13.16 0.67
C TYR A 264 4.44 12.15 0.82
N ASN A 265 4.69 11.01 1.47
CA ASN A 265 3.72 9.91 1.49
C ASN A 265 2.78 9.91 2.71
N GLU A 266 2.81 10.97 3.52
CA GLU A 266 1.97 11.21 4.72
C GLU A 266 2.10 10.19 5.86
N HIS A 267 3.03 9.24 5.76
CA HIS A 267 3.13 8.20 6.77
C HIS A 267 3.57 8.79 8.13
N PRO A 268 2.91 8.42 9.24
CA PRO A 268 3.25 8.92 10.57
C PRO A 268 4.73 8.71 10.94
N ALA A 269 5.23 9.61 11.79
CA ALA A 269 6.56 9.61 12.41
C ALA A 269 7.78 9.98 11.54
N TYR A 270 7.72 9.93 10.22
CA TYR A 270 8.86 10.37 9.38
C TYR A 270 8.52 11.40 8.31
N THR A 271 7.25 11.69 8.12
CA THR A 271 6.76 12.84 7.36
C THR A 271 5.50 13.40 8.03
N ASP A 272 4.90 14.40 7.41
CA ASP A 272 3.70 15.10 7.87
C ASP A 272 2.64 15.18 6.77
N ILE A 273 1.39 15.34 7.20
CA ILE A 273 0.23 15.33 6.31
C ILE A 273 0.20 16.57 5.42
N MET A 274 0.69 17.73 5.89
CA MET A 274 0.62 18.97 5.12
C MET A 274 1.55 18.95 3.90
N LYS A 275 2.74 18.37 4.03
CA LYS A 275 3.66 18.18 2.89
C LYS A 275 3.08 17.22 1.85
N GLY A 276 2.52 16.09 2.30
CA GLY A 276 1.91 15.12 1.38
C GLY A 276 0.65 15.65 0.71
N ASP A 277 -0.23 16.32 1.45
CA ASP A 277 -1.43 16.96 0.92
C ASP A 277 -1.08 18.00 -0.15
N ALA A 278 -0.08 18.85 0.13
CA ALA A 278 0.39 19.83 -0.82
C ALA A 278 0.98 19.18 -2.08
N HIS A 279 1.71 18.08 -1.94
CA HIS A 279 2.30 17.31 -3.05
C HIS A 279 1.23 16.66 -3.92
N ILE A 280 0.23 16.00 -3.31
CA ILE A 280 -0.87 15.38 -4.04
C ILE A 280 -1.68 16.45 -4.78
N ALA A 281 -2.01 17.57 -4.13
CA ALA A 281 -2.78 18.63 -4.75
C ALA A 281 -2.06 19.26 -5.95
N ASP A 282 -0.73 19.44 -5.88
CA ASP A 282 0.09 19.90 -7.00
C ASP A 282 0.06 18.93 -8.20
N LEU A 283 0.18 17.62 -7.93
CA LEU A 283 0.07 16.61 -8.98
C LEU A 283 -1.32 16.56 -9.62
N VAL A 284 -2.38 16.62 -8.82
CA VAL A 284 -3.77 16.66 -9.32
C VAL A 284 -3.99 17.92 -10.17
N GLU A 285 -3.44 19.06 -9.75
CA GLU A 285 -3.49 20.30 -10.54
C GLU A 285 -2.77 20.15 -11.89
N LYS A 286 -1.55 19.59 -11.91
CA LYS A 286 -0.81 19.28 -13.13
C LYS A 286 -1.59 18.34 -14.05
N LEU A 287 -2.16 17.25 -13.51
CA LEU A 287 -2.99 16.30 -14.26
C LEU A 287 -4.22 16.98 -14.87
N SER A 288 -4.88 17.87 -14.12
CA SER A 288 -6.05 18.61 -14.60
C SER A 288 -5.75 19.59 -15.75
N LYS A 289 -4.49 20.00 -15.88
CA LYS A 289 -3.99 20.88 -16.95
C LYS A 289 -3.34 20.10 -18.10
N SER A 290 -3.20 18.76 -17.98
CA SER A 290 -2.54 17.94 -18.98
C SER A 290 -3.37 17.80 -20.27
N PRO A 291 -2.74 17.56 -21.44
CA PRO A 291 -3.45 17.33 -22.70
C PRO A 291 -4.45 16.15 -22.66
N GLN A 292 -4.23 15.19 -21.74
CA GLN A 292 -5.04 13.99 -21.61
C GLN A 292 -6.22 14.14 -20.63
N TRP A 293 -6.33 15.26 -19.90
CA TRP A 293 -7.31 15.45 -18.81
C TRP A 293 -8.74 15.08 -19.20
N LYS A 294 -9.19 15.49 -20.40
CA LYS A 294 -10.55 15.23 -20.91
C LYS A 294 -10.97 13.75 -20.93
N ASN A 295 -10.00 12.83 -20.87
CA ASN A 295 -10.20 11.39 -20.91
C ASN A 295 -9.67 10.68 -19.65
N MET A 296 -9.46 11.41 -18.55
CA MET A 296 -8.74 10.91 -17.37
C MET A 296 -9.67 10.70 -16.17
N VAL A 297 -9.42 9.62 -15.43
CA VAL A 297 -9.95 9.42 -14.07
C VAL A 297 -8.77 9.33 -13.12
N VAL A 298 -8.70 10.23 -12.13
CA VAL A 298 -7.68 10.23 -11.09
C VAL A 298 -8.33 9.73 -9.80
N ILE A 299 -7.75 8.69 -9.21
CA ILE A 299 -8.17 8.14 -7.93
C ILE A 299 -7.05 8.45 -6.93
N VAL A 300 -7.36 9.29 -5.94
CA VAL A 300 -6.46 9.54 -4.81
C VAL A 300 -6.97 8.75 -3.62
N THR A 301 -6.17 7.82 -3.12
CA THR A 301 -6.49 7.05 -1.92
C THR A 301 -5.22 6.66 -1.17
N TYR A 302 -5.39 6.03 -0.03
CA TYR A 302 -4.33 5.61 0.87
C TYR A 302 -4.18 4.09 0.81
N ASP A 303 -3.02 3.59 1.21
CA ASP A 303 -2.79 2.15 1.33
C ASP A 303 -3.40 1.59 2.61
N GLU A 304 -3.27 2.30 3.73
CA GLU A 304 -3.76 1.88 5.04
C GLU A 304 -4.11 3.08 5.96
N ASN A 305 -4.59 2.80 7.16
CA ASN A 305 -5.17 3.80 8.07
C ASN A 305 -4.17 4.50 9.01
N GLY A 306 -2.85 4.34 8.82
CA GLY A 306 -1.81 4.83 9.72
C GLY A 306 -1.80 4.17 11.11
N GLY A 307 -2.74 3.25 11.38
CA GLY A 307 -3.07 2.79 12.72
C GLY A 307 -3.99 3.72 13.51
N PHE A 308 -4.62 4.71 12.88
CA PHE A 308 -5.64 5.56 13.49
C PHE A 308 -6.99 4.85 13.59
N TRP A 309 -7.77 5.21 14.60
CA TRP A 309 -9.13 4.73 14.79
C TRP A 309 -10.08 5.33 13.75
N ASP A 310 -11.03 4.52 13.29
CA ASP A 310 -12.18 4.97 12.52
C ASP A 310 -13.44 4.23 13.00
N HIS A 311 -14.56 4.94 13.04
CA HIS A 311 -15.83 4.42 13.55
C HIS A 311 -16.58 3.53 12.56
N ALA A 312 -16.28 3.64 11.26
CA ALA A 312 -17.07 3.01 10.22
C ALA A 312 -16.98 1.48 10.28
N ARG A 313 -18.13 0.86 10.10
CA ARG A 313 -18.26 -0.59 10.11
C ARG A 313 -18.27 -1.08 8.66
N ARG A 314 -17.29 -1.91 8.30
CA ARG A 314 -17.27 -2.60 7.01
C ARG A 314 -18.39 -3.62 6.90
N GLN A 315 -18.81 -3.89 5.67
CA GLN A 315 -19.67 -5.04 5.34
C GLN A 315 -18.90 -6.34 5.59
N ARG A 316 -19.62 -7.38 6.01
CA ARG A 316 -19.03 -8.68 6.40
C ARG A 316 -19.78 -9.84 5.78
N GLY A 317 -19.09 -10.96 5.64
CA GLY A 317 -19.63 -12.21 5.12
C GLY A 317 -19.11 -12.53 3.71
N PRO A 318 -19.52 -13.69 3.16
CA PRO A 318 -19.10 -14.14 1.84
C PRO A 318 -19.33 -13.05 0.77
N GLY A 319 -18.32 -12.80 -0.06
CA GLY A 319 -18.37 -11.78 -1.11
C GLY A 319 -18.17 -10.32 -0.65
N TRP A 320 -18.21 -10.05 0.66
CA TRP A 320 -17.91 -8.74 1.27
C TRP A 320 -16.54 -8.69 1.95
N SER A 321 -16.16 -9.80 2.59
CA SER A 321 -14.95 -9.88 3.40
C SER A 321 -14.40 -11.30 3.39
N ASP A 322 -13.10 -11.42 3.62
CA ASP A 322 -12.37 -12.67 3.77
C ASP A 322 -11.36 -12.54 4.92
N ARG A 323 -10.46 -13.52 5.04
CA ARG A 323 -9.40 -13.49 6.05
C ARG A 323 -8.41 -12.34 5.83
N TRP A 324 -8.25 -11.83 4.62
CA TRP A 324 -7.33 -10.75 4.32
C TRP A 324 -7.93 -9.39 4.64
N GLY A 325 -9.23 -9.19 4.49
CA GLY A 325 -9.86 -7.89 4.70
C GLY A 325 -11.36 -7.86 4.39
N PRO A 326 -11.93 -6.67 4.14
CA PRO A 326 -11.26 -5.37 4.20
C PRO A 326 -10.88 -4.96 5.62
N GLY A 327 -9.97 -4.00 5.74
CA GLY A 327 -9.50 -3.41 6.99
C GLY A 327 -10.33 -2.21 7.44
N SER A 328 -9.65 -1.20 7.98
CA SER A 328 -10.24 0.08 8.39
C SER A 328 -10.61 0.93 7.17
N ARG A 329 -11.54 1.87 7.35
CA ARG A 329 -11.86 2.85 6.30
C ARG A 329 -10.67 3.77 6.03
N ILE A 330 -10.50 4.17 4.78
CA ILE A 330 -9.46 5.09 4.31
C ILE A 330 -10.08 6.15 3.38
N PRO A 331 -9.49 7.35 3.27
CA PRO A 331 -9.99 8.35 2.34
C PRO A 331 -9.86 7.90 0.87
N ALA A 332 -10.85 8.24 0.05
CA ALA A 332 -10.79 8.04 -1.39
C ALA A 332 -11.50 9.18 -2.15
N LEU A 333 -10.80 9.79 -3.10
CA LEU A 333 -11.28 10.87 -3.95
C LEU A 333 -11.25 10.43 -5.40
N ILE A 334 -12.34 10.65 -6.11
CA ILE A 334 -12.47 10.38 -7.54
C ILE A 334 -12.57 11.73 -8.25
N ILE A 335 -11.50 12.09 -8.97
CA ILE A 335 -11.30 13.40 -9.58
C ILE A 335 -11.21 13.20 -11.10
N SER A 336 -12.17 13.73 -11.85
CA SER A 336 -12.29 13.46 -13.29
C SER A 336 -13.29 14.41 -13.95
N PRO A 337 -13.17 14.72 -15.26
CA PRO A 337 -14.27 15.30 -16.04
C PRO A 337 -15.54 14.44 -16.01
N PHE A 338 -15.41 13.14 -15.76
CA PHE A 338 -16.53 12.20 -15.66
C PHE A 338 -17.04 12.05 -14.23
N ALA A 339 -16.36 12.57 -13.21
CA ALA A 339 -16.79 12.37 -11.83
C ALA A 339 -18.07 13.15 -11.53
N ARG A 340 -18.90 12.61 -10.62
CA ARG A 340 -19.96 13.41 -10.01
C ARG A 340 -19.30 14.57 -9.24
N ARG A 341 -19.91 15.76 -9.32
CA ARG A 341 -19.37 17.00 -8.73
C ARG A 341 -20.06 17.28 -7.41
N GLY A 342 -19.30 17.70 -6.40
CA GLY A 342 -19.80 17.98 -5.05
C GLY A 342 -20.59 16.82 -4.44
N HIS A 343 -20.08 15.60 -4.61
CA HIS A 343 -20.82 14.38 -4.29
C HIS A 343 -20.09 13.55 -3.23
N VAL A 344 -20.85 12.96 -2.31
CA VAL A 344 -20.36 11.93 -1.41
C VAL A 344 -20.95 10.60 -1.86
N ASP A 345 -20.09 9.66 -2.26
CA ASP A 345 -20.48 8.33 -2.67
C ASP A 345 -20.38 7.37 -1.48
N HIS A 346 -21.53 6.79 -1.12
CA HIS A 346 -21.68 5.86 0.00
C HIS A 346 -21.61 4.39 -0.42
N THR A 347 -21.35 4.11 -1.69
CA THR A 347 -21.22 2.74 -2.20
C THR A 347 -20.07 2.03 -1.49
N PRO A 348 -20.27 0.79 -1.01
CA PRO A 348 -19.19 0.03 -0.39
C PRO A 348 -18.05 -0.26 -1.37
N TYR A 349 -16.86 0.25 -1.05
CA TYR A 349 -15.64 0.02 -1.82
C TYR A 349 -14.53 -0.53 -0.95
N ASP A 350 -13.56 -1.17 -1.60
CA ASP A 350 -12.24 -1.35 -1.03
C ASP A 350 -11.15 -1.09 -2.08
N THR A 351 -9.88 -1.18 -1.72
CA THR A 351 -8.75 -1.00 -2.66
C THR A 351 -8.89 -1.84 -3.94
N GLY A 352 -9.53 -3.01 -3.87
CA GLY A 352 -9.80 -3.86 -5.03
C GLY A 352 -10.81 -3.28 -6.02
N SER A 353 -11.66 -2.33 -5.61
CA SER A 353 -12.54 -1.59 -6.51
C SER A 353 -11.78 -0.87 -7.65
N ILE A 354 -10.52 -0.50 -7.43
CA ILE A 354 -9.64 0.07 -8.46
C ILE A 354 -9.35 -0.96 -9.55
N ALA A 355 -8.99 -2.19 -9.16
CA ALA A 355 -8.77 -3.28 -10.11
C ALA A 355 -10.07 -3.64 -10.86
N LYS A 356 -11.23 -3.59 -10.20
CA LYS A 356 -12.54 -3.80 -10.85
C LYS A 356 -12.83 -2.74 -11.91
N LEU A 357 -12.60 -1.46 -11.60
CA LEU A 357 -12.79 -0.36 -12.56
C LEU A 357 -11.90 -0.55 -13.80
N ILE A 358 -10.61 -0.84 -13.58
CA ILE A 358 -9.64 -1.07 -14.65
C ILE A 358 -10.05 -2.30 -15.49
N THR A 359 -10.45 -3.39 -14.82
CA THR A 359 -10.90 -4.63 -15.46
C THR A 359 -12.11 -4.39 -16.34
N ALA A 360 -13.14 -3.71 -15.82
CA ALA A 360 -14.34 -3.38 -16.56
C ALA A 360 -14.05 -2.44 -17.75
N ARG A 361 -13.17 -1.44 -17.56
CA ARG A 361 -12.83 -0.46 -18.61
C ARG A 361 -12.15 -1.10 -19.83
N PHE A 362 -11.28 -2.08 -19.60
CA PHE A 362 -10.42 -2.67 -20.64
C PHE A 362 -10.76 -4.13 -20.98
N GLY A 363 -11.79 -4.71 -20.36
CA GLY A 363 -12.19 -6.10 -20.58
C GLY A 363 -11.10 -7.09 -20.19
N LEU A 364 -10.46 -6.87 -19.03
CA LEU A 364 -9.39 -7.72 -18.53
C LEU A 364 -9.93 -9.04 -17.95
N GLU A 365 -9.04 -10.01 -17.75
CA GLU A 365 -9.34 -11.18 -16.92
C GLU A 365 -9.48 -10.74 -15.45
N HIS A 366 -10.53 -11.22 -14.77
CA HIS A 366 -10.72 -10.94 -13.34
C HIS A 366 -9.69 -11.68 -12.49
N LEU A 367 -9.14 -10.99 -11.49
CA LEU A 367 -8.25 -11.62 -10.51
C LEU A 367 -9.06 -12.47 -9.51
N PRO A 368 -8.58 -13.66 -9.10
CA PRO A 368 -9.37 -14.60 -8.28
C PRO A 368 -9.82 -14.07 -6.92
N GLY A 369 -9.09 -13.11 -6.33
CA GLY A 369 -9.40 -12.53 -5.03
C GLY A 369 -10.44 -11.41 -5.06
N GLU A 370 -11.04 -11.13 -6.22
CA GLU A 370 -12.05 -10.10 -6.35
C GLU A 370 -13.30 -10.39 -5.50
N ARG A 371 -13.65 -9.43 -4.63
CA ARG A 371 -14.84 -9.51 -3.80
C ARG A 371 -16.09 -9.18 -4.62
N LYS A 372 -17.01 -10.14 -4.71
CA LYS A 372 -18.22 -10.06 -5.54
C LYS A 372 -19.09 -8.83 -5.25
N HIS A 373 -19.28 -8.49 -3.97
CA HIS A 373 -20.26 -7.48 -3.56
C HIS A 373 -19.68 -6.07 -3.39
N ILE A 374 -18.35 -5.94 -3.40
CA ILE A 374 -17.67 -4.65 -3.38
C ILE A 374 -17.85 -3.94 -4.73
N GLY A 375 -18.14 -2.64 -4.72
CA GLY A 375 -18.38 -1.85 -5.93
C GLY A 375 -17.13 -1.66 -6.79
N ASP A 376 -17.28 -1.08 -7.98
CA ASP A 376 -16.23 -0.92 -9.01
C ASP A 376 -15.93 0.56 -9.35
N LEU A 377 -16.29 1.49 -8.45
CA LEU A 377 -16.16 2.94 -8.60
C LEU A 377 -16.98 3.60 -9.72
N THR A 378 -17.77 2.83 -10.49
CA THR A 378 -18.58 3.43 -11.56
C THR A 378 -19.68 4.35 -11.02
N GLN A 379 -20.16 4.13 -9.79
CA GLN A 379 -21.18 4.99 -9.17
C GLN A 379 -20.65 6.42 -8.89
N ALA A 380 -19.34 6.58 -8.69
CA ALA A 380 -18.70 7.88 -8.55
C ALA A 380 -18.63 8.68 -9.87
N LEU A 381 -18.94 8.03 -11.01
CA LEU A 381 -18.81 8.59 -12.35
C LEU A 381 -20.18 8.83 -13.01
N ARG A 382 -20.21 9.76 -13.96
CA ARG A 382 -21.29 10.05 -14.91
C ARG A 382 -20.85 9.56 -16.28
N LEU A 383 -20.88 8.25 -16.45
CA LEU A 383 -20.59 7.61 -17.72
C LEU A 383 -21.83 7.72 -18.63
N ARG A 384 -21.62 8.06 -19.90
CA ARG A 384 -22.70 8.18 -20.90
C ARG A 384 -23.06 6.83 -21.48
#